data_AF-A0A7X9BLK4-F1
#
_entry.id   AF-A0A7X9BLK4-F1
#
_cell.length_a   1.000
_cell.length_b   1.000
_cell.length_c   1.000
_cell.angle_alpha   90.00
_cell.angle_beta   90.00
_cell.angle_gamma   90.00
#
_symmetry.space_group_name_H-M   'P 1'
#
loop_
_entity.id
_entity.type
_entity.pdbx_description
1 polymer ?
#
loop_
_entity_poly.entity_id
_entity_poly.type
_entity_poly.pdbx_seq_one_letter_code
_entity_poly.pdbx_strand_id
1 'polypeptide(L)' 'MVEKPITGTTRAFMTGNETVAWAALAAGADIMFGYPITPQNEIMHYWTRLAPKFGREFLQTEDEISAGFT' A
#
# COMPACT_ATOMS: atom_id res chain seq x y z
N MET A 1 -10.79 -8.10 -14.44
CA MET A 1 -10.77 -6.64 -14.19
C MET A 1 -10.82 -6.46 -12.69
N VAL A 2 -9.77 -5.88 -12.08
CA VAL A 2 -9.76 -5.63 -10.64
C VAL A 2 -10.82 -4.56 -10.35
N GLU A 3 -11.74 -4.88 -9.46
CA GLU A 3 -12.83 -3.98 -9.06
C GLU A 3 -12.22 -2.69 -8.47
N LYS A 4 -12.74 -1.52 -8.86
CA LYS A 4 -12.22 -0.25 -8.34
C LYS A 4 -12.51 -0.18 -6.84
N PRO A 5 -11.50 -0.04 -5.97
CA PRO A 5 -11.70 -0.11 -4.52
C PRO A 5 -12.48 1.09 -3.97
N ILE A 6 -12.52 2.20 -4.71
CA ILE A 6 -13.22 3.42 -4.33
C ILE A 6 -14.03 3.90 -5.54
N THR A 7 -15.35 3.96 -5.40
CA THR A 7 -16.30 4.28 -6.48
C THR A 7 -17.07 5.59 -6.27
N GLY A 8 -16.85 6.27 -5.13
CA GLY A 8 -17.53 7.51 -4.80
C GLY A 8 -16.91 8.20 -3.58
N THR A 9 -17.54 9.29 -3.13
CA THR A 9 -17.08 10.04 -1.95
C THR A 9 -17.60 9.40 -0.67
N THR A 10 -16.70 9.01 0.22
CA THR A 10 -17.02 8.51 1.55
C THR A 10 -16.14 9.21 2.59
N ARG A 11 -16.70 9.52 3.76
CA ARG A 11 -15.93 10.04 4.88
C ARG A 11 -15.48 8.87 5.75
N ALA A 12 -14.19 8.80 6.03
CA ALA A 12 -13.60 7.82 6.94
C ALA A 12 -12.68 8.53 7.93
N PHE A 13 -12.58 7.98 9.14
CA PHE A 13 -11.58 8.40 10.12
C PHE A 13 -10.38 7.47 9.99
N MET A 14 -9.26 7.99 9.50
CA MET A 14 -8.09 7.21 9.11
C MET A 14 -6.82 8.00 9.39
N THR A 15 -5.72 7.29 9.59
CA THR A 15 -4.40 7.94 9.73
C THR A 15 -3.87 8.38 8.37
N GLY A 16 -2.88 9.28 8.37
CA GLY A 16 -2.21 9.68 7.12
C GLY A 16 -1.54 8.49 6.41
N ASN A 17 -0.86 7.62 7.17
CA ASN A 17 -0.22 6.41 6.63
C ASN A 17 -1.24 5.44 6.01
N GLU A 18 -2.38 5.22 6.68
CA GLU A 18 -3.47 4.40 6.13
C GLU A 18 -3.99 4.98 4.81
N THR A 19 -4.15 6.31 4.76
CA THR A 19 -4.63 7.01 3.57
C THR A 19 -3.69 6.78 2.38
N VAL A 20 -2.37 6.76 2.58
CA VAL A 20 -1.40 6.49 1.51
C VAL A 20 -1.57 5.09 0.93
N ALA A 21 -1.76 4.06 1.77
CA ALA A 21 -1.96 2.69 1.29
C ALA A 21 -3.24 2.55 0.44
N TRP A 22 -4.35 3.16 0.88
CA TRP A 22 -5.58 3.21 0.11
C TRP A 22 -5.44 4.01 -1.18
N ALA A 23 -4.73 5.13 -1.16
CA ALA A 23 -4.51 5.96 -2.33
C ALA A 23 -3.67 5.23 -3.38
N ALA A 24 -2.60 4.54 -2.99
CA ALA A 24 -1.79 3.72 -3.89
C ALA A 24 -2.63 2.62 -4.57
N LEU A 25 -3.46 1.94 -3.78
CA LEU A 25 -4.37 0.92 -4.29
C LEU A 25 -5.41 1.52 -5.27
N ALA A 26 -6.01 2.66 -4.92
CA ALA A 26 -6.98 3.36 -5.77
C ALA A 26 -6.36 3.90 -7.06
N ALA A 27 -5.08 4.29 -7.03
CA ALA A 27 -4.30 4.67 -8.20
C ALA A 27 -3.95 3.49 -9.12
N GLY A 28 -4.17 2.25 -8.66
CA GLY A 28 -3.94 1.04 -9.44
C GLY A 28 -2.53 0.45 -9.28
N ALA A 29 -1.82 0.76 -8.18
CA ALA A 29 -0.54 0.13 -7.90
C ALA A 29 -0.68 -1.41 -7.81
N ASP A 30 0.25 -2.12 -8.46
CA ASP A 30 0.22 -3.58 -8.57
C ASP A 30 1.06 -4.29 -7.49
N ILE A 31 2.19 -3.70 -7.12
CA ILE A 31 3.13 -4.23 -6.13
C ILE A 31 3.69 -3.08 -5.28
N MET A 32 3.97 -3.36 -4.00
CA MET A 32 4.76 -2.48 -3.14
C MET A 32 6.06 -3.18 -2.76
N PHE A 33 7.17 -2.49 -2.99
CA PHE A 33 8.49 -2.83 -2.46
C PHE A 33 8.75 -1.95 -1.24
N GLY A 34 9.27 -2.52 -0.15
CA GLY A 34 9.54 -1.70 1.02
C GLY A 34 10.39 -2.35 2.08
N TYR A 35 11.08 -1.50 2.84
CA TYR A 35 11.83 -1.87 4.02
C TYR A 35 11.22 -1.17 5.25
N PRO A 36 11.01 -1.88 6.37
CA PRO A 36 10.38 -1.30 7.55
C PRO A 36 11.30 -0.27 8.23
N ILE A 37 10.89 1.00 8.21
CA ILE A 37 11.46 2.09 9.00
C ILE A 37 10.36 2.95 9.67
N THR A 38 10.58 3.36 10.93
CA THR A 38 9.69 4.30 11.62
C THR A 38 9.84 5.71 11.06
N PRO A 39 8.76 6.51 10.93
CA PRO A 39 7.38 6.25 11.36
C PRO A 39 6.46 5.65 10.27
N GLN A 40 7.01 5.26 9.12
CA GLN A 40 6.24 4.90 7.92
C GLN A 40 5.83 3.41 7.82
N ASN A 41 6.28 2.57 8.77
CA ASN A 41 5.93 1.15 8.87
C ASN A 41 4.44 0.83 8.68
N GLU A 42 3.56 1.71 9.16
CA GLU A 42 2.12 1.49 9.06
C GLU A 42 1.64 1.38 7.61
N ILE A 43 2.25 2.11 6.66
CA ILE A 43 1.87 2.05 5.25
C ILE A 43 2.02 0.62 4.72
N MET A 44 3.16 -0.02 5.00
CA MET A 44 3.43 -1.42 4.65
C MET A 44 2.47 -2.37 5.37
N HIS A 45 2.18 -2.13 6.65
CA HIS A 45 1.22 -2.94 7.40
C HIS A 45 -0.20 -2.87 6.81
N TYR A 46 -0.66 -1.69 6.36
CA TYR A 46 -1.94 -1.57 5.66
C TYR A 46 -1.89 -2.24 4.29
N TRP A 47 -0.83 -2.04 3.52
CA TRP A 47 -0.68 -2.65 2.20
C TRP A 47 -0.72 -4.18 2.26
N THR A 48 0.05 -4.80 3.17
CA THR A 48 0.06 -6.28 3.33
C THR A 48 -1.32 -6.87 3.65
N ARG A 49 -2.23 -6.10 4.25
CA ARG A 49 -3.63 -6.50 4.50
C ARG A 49 -4.55 -6.26 3.31
N LEU A 50 -4.29 -5.21 2.53
CA LEU A 50 -5.07 -4.84 1.36
C LEU A 50 -4.71 -5.67 0.13
N ALA A 51 -3.41 -5.79 -0.16
CA ALA A 51 -2.85 -6.41 -1.34
C ALA A 51 -3.49 -7.78 -1.71
N PRO A 52 -3.56 -8.78 -0.80
CA PRO A 52 -4.15 -10.08 -1.14
C PRO A 52 -5.66 -9.99 -1.47
N LYS A 53 -6.39 -9.00 -0.96
CA LYS A 53 -7.82 -8.82 -1.24
C LYS A 53 -8.09 -8.30 -2.65
N PHE A 54 -7.10 -7.64 -3.25
CA PHE A 54 -7.19 -7.01 -4.57
C PHE A 54 -6.23 -7.65 -5.58
N GLY A 55 -5.65 -8.81 -5.26
CA GLY A 55 -4.69 -9.51 -6.13
C GLY A 55 -3.43 -8.70 -6.40
N ARG A 56 -2.96 -7.93 -5.41
CA ARG A 56 -1.72 -7.16 -5.47
C ARG A 56 -0.60 -7.88 -4.73
N GLU A 57 0.62 -7.51 -5.04
CA GLU A 57 1.82 -8.13 -4.48
C GLU A 57 2.51 -7.22 -3.48
N PHE A 58 3.35 -7.83 -2.65
CA PHE A 58 4.19 -7.12 -1.69
C PHE A 58 5.50 -7.86 -1.54
N LEU A 59 6.61 -7.11 -1.60
CA LEU A 59 7.94 -7.62 -1.32
C LEU A 59 8.59 -6.76 -0.25
N GLN A 60 8.86 -7.37 0.92
CA GLN A 60 9.76 -6.77 1.88
C GLN A 60 11.20 -6.99 1.43
N THR A 61 11.95 -5.91 1.28
CA THR A 61 13.36 -5.96 0.90
C THR A 61 14.26 -5.98 2.13
N GLU A 62 15.56 -6.17 1.92
CA GLU A 62 16.60 -6.18 2.95
C GLU A 62 17.00 -4.78 3.43
N ASP A 63 16.89 -3.77 2.57
CA ASP A 63 17.15 -2.36 2.85
C ASP A 63 16.35 -1.44 1.91
N GLU A 64 16.44 -0.13 2.12
CA GLU A 64 15.77 0.87 1.29
C GLU A 64 16.35 0.99 -0.13
N ILE A 65 17.62 0.64 -0.33
CA ILE A 65 18.28 0.70 -1.64
C ILE A 65 17.65 -0.37 -2.54
N SER A 66 17.55 -1.61 -2.06
CA SER A 66 16.93 -2.71 -2.79
C SER A 66 15.43 -2.53 -3.00
N ALA A 67 14.76 -1.72 -2.19
CA ALA A 67 13.37 -1.30 -2.46
C ALA A 67 13.26 -0.27 -3.61
N GLY A 68 14.28 0.56 -3.81
CA GLY A 68 14.25 1.69 -4.74
C GLY A 68 14.74 1.36 -6.16
N PHE A 69 15.55 0.32 -6.33
CA PHE A 69 16.08 -0.09 -7.63
C PHE A 69 15.31 -1.30 -8.19
N THR A 70 14.97 -1.23 -9.47
CA THR A 70 14.40 -2.33 -10.27
C THR A 70 15.14 -2.42 -11.59
#